data_AF-A0A3D0RBH7-F1
#
_entry.id   AF-A0A3D0RBH7-F1
#
_cell.length_a   1.000
_cell.length_b   1.000
_cell.length_c   1.000
_cell.angle_alpha   90.00
_cell.angle_beta   90.00
_cell.angle_gamma   90.00
#
_symmetry.space_group_name_H-M   'P 1'
#
loop_
_entity.id
_entity.type
_entity.pdbx_description
1 polymer ?
#
loop_
_entity_poly.entity_id
_entity_poly.type
_entity_poly.pdbx_seq_one_letter_code
_entity_poly.pdbx_strand_id
1 'polypeptide(L)'
;MAAGVNALLAAVLVVICWAGSMGPITPESDPLRRLRGWHDLAVDTRAVLTTHDARTVIADRRASAALLHWHFHDSDITVLVHDDDGYPSNHFEANHPWTPTPGRRTVALHAHETPPAIGTVLWNAETALSDTKIAQNRSRRLYLFSGIE
;
A
#
# COMPACT_ATOMS: atom_id res chain seq x y z
N MET A 1 8.95 -44.99 7.77
CA MET A 1 9.90 -43.84 7.77
C MET A 1 9.63 -42.86 6.64
N ALA A 2 9.55 -43.30 5.37
CA ALA A 2 9.30 -42.39 4.24
C ALA A 2 8.00 -41.56 4.35
N ALA A 3 6.90 -42.15 4.81
CA ALA A 3 5.62 -41.44 4.96
C ALA A 3 5.68 -40.28 5.96
N GLY A 4 6.39 -40.45 7.08
CA GLY A 4 6.56 -39.40 8.09
C GLY A 4 7.42 -38.23 7.60
N VAL A 5 8.48 -38.54 6.85
CA VAL A 5 9.33 -37.51 6.23
C VAL A 5 8.56 -36.72 5.18
N ASN A 6 7.79 -37.39 4.32
CA ASN A 6 6.97 -36.73 3.31
C ASN A 6 5.88 -35.85 3.93
N ALA A 7 5.24 -36.31 5.01
CA ALA A 7 4.24 -35.52 5.73
C ALA A 7 4.85 -34.25 6.34
N LEU A 8 6.05 -34.35 6.94
CA LEU A 8 6.76 -33.20 7.47
C LEU A 8 7.14 -32.20 6.38
N LEU A 9 7.70 -32.67 5.25
CA LEU A 9 8.05 -31.82 4.12
C LEU A 9 6.82 -31.12 3.52
N ALA A 10 5.71 -31.84 3.39
CA ALA A 10 4.45 -31.26 2.93
C ALA A 10 3.95 -30.16 3.88
N ALA A 11 3.99 -30.40 5.20
CA ALA A 11 3.60 -29.39 6.19
C ALA A 11 4.48 -28.13 6.10
N VAL A 12 5.80 -28.31 5.95
CA VAL A 12 6.74 -27.19 5.78
C VAL A 12 6.43 -26.41 4.50
N LEU A 13 6.19 -27.09 3.38
CA LEU A 13 5.83 -26.43 2.11
C LEU A 13 4.50 -25.68 2.22
N VAL A 14 3.49 -26.24 2.89
CA VAL A 14 2.22 -25.55 3.16
C VAL A 14 2.45 -24.27 3.94
N VAL A 15 3.26 -24.31 5.00
CA VAL A 15 3.60 -23.12 5.80
C VAL A 15 4.34 -22.07 4.95
N ILE A 16 5.29 -22.47 4.11
CA ILE A 16 6.03 -21.57 3.22
C ILE A 16 5.10 -20.91 2.20
N CYS A 17 4.23 -21.69 1.56
CA CYS A 17 3.25 -21.18 0.59
C CYS A 17 2.25 -20.22 1.26
N TRP A 18 1.79 -20.55 2.46
CA TRP A 18 0.86 -19.73 3.21
C TRP A 18 1.49 -18.41 3.70
N ALA A 19 2.69 -18.48 4.29
CA ALA A 19 3.43 -17.29 4.74
C ALA A 19 4.01 -16.48 3.57
N GLY A 20 4.08 -17.06 2.37
CA GLY A 20 4.74 -16.48 1.21
C GLY A 20 6.21 -16.14 1.47
N SER A 21 6.89 -16.89 2.35
CA SER A 21 8.25 -16.65 2.84
C SER A 21 8.87 -17.91 3.43
N MET A 22 10.19 -18.09 3.27
CA MET A 22 10.95 -19.13 3.98
C MET A 22 11.57 -18.60 5.28
N GLY A 23 11.14 -17.44 5.75
CA GLY A 23 11.71 -16.81 6.94
C GLY A 23 13.18 -16.45 6.73
N PRO A 24 14.10 -16.80 7.66
CA PRO A 24 15.51 -16.40 7.58
C PRO A 24 16.28 -16.91 6.36
N ILE A 25 15.84 -17.99 5.73
CA ILE A 25 16.51 -18.56 4.54
C ILE A 25 15.91 -18.07 3.22
N THR A 26 15.00 -17.09 3.27
CA THR A 26 14.43 -16.47 2.06
C THR A 26 15.55 -15.79 1.27
N PRO A 27 15.76 -16.12 -0.01
CA PRO A 27 16.82 -15.54 -0.80
C PRO A 27 16.59 -14.05 -1.04
N GLU A 28 17.67 -13.28 -1.20
CA GLU A 28 17.58 -11.85 -1.47
C GLU A 28 16.92 -11.52 -2.81
N SER A 29 17.00 -12.45 -3.76
CA SER A 29 16.35 -12.37 -5.08
C SER A 29 14.86 -12.68 -5.06
N ASP A 30 14.27 -12.95 -3.89
CA ASP A 30 12.86 -13.31 -3.75
C ASP A 30 11.93 -12.29 -4.43
N PRO A 31 11.25 -12.69 -5.53
CA PRO A 31 10.39 -11.78 -6.28
C PRO A 31 9.10 -11.44 -5.51
N LEU A 32 8.64 -12.34 -4.64
CA LEU A 32 7.40 -12.17 -3.86
C LEU A 32 7.55 -11.12 -2.75
N ARG A 33 8.78 -10.74 -2.39
CA ARG A 33 9.07 -9.59 -1.52
C ARG A 33 8.33 -8.32 -1.96
N ARG A 34 8.15 -8.12 -3.27
CA ARG A 34 7.43 -6.94 -3.80
C ARG A 34 5.94 -6.96 -3.43
N LEU A 35 5.35 -8.14 -3.25
CA LEU A 35 3.93 -8.35 -2.92
C LEU A 35 3.66 -8.42 -1.40
N ARG A 36 4.68 -8.72 -0.58
CA ARG A 36 4.52 -8.76 0.89
C ARG A 36 4.09 -7.40 1.43
N GLY A 37 3.22 -7.40 2.45
CA GLY A 37 2.69 -6.20 3.09
C GLY A 37 1.68 -5.41 2.27
N TRP A 38 1.16 -5.99 1.18
CA TRP A 38 0.11 -5.33 0.40
C TRP A 38 -1.22 -5.30 1.14
N HIS A 39 -1.56 -6.41 1.79
CA HIS A 39 -2.76 -6.50 2.61
C HIS A 39 -2.70 -5.52 3.78
N ASP A 40 -1.60 -5.53 4.54
CA ASP A 40 -1.40 -4.63 5.67
C ASP A 40 -1.53 -3.15 5.26
N LEU A 41 -0.87 -2.74 4.18
CA LEU A 41 -1.00 -1.38 3.65
C LEU A 41 -2.46 -1.00 3.36
N ALA A 42 -3.23 -1.90 2.75
CA ALA A 42 -4.62 -1.63 2.44
C ALA A 42 -5.51 -1.58 3.69
N VAL A 43 -5.25 -2.44 4.68
CA VAL A 43 -5.92 -2.42 5.99
C VAL A 43 -5.63 -1.10 6.71
N ASP A 44 -4.36 -0.71 6.80
CA ASP A 44 -3.94 0.55 7.43
C ASP A 44 -4.56 1.76 6.71
N THR A 45 -4.57 1.73 5.37
CA THR A 45 -5.21 2.78 4.55
C THR A 45 -6.70 2.88 4.85
N ARG A 46 -7.41 1.75 4.91
CA ARG A 46 -8.84 1.72 5.26
C ARG A 46 -9.09 2.25 6.66
N ALA A 47 -8.23 1.92 7.63
CA ALA A 47 -8.34 2.40 9.00
C ALA A 47 -8.24 3.93 9.05
N VAL A 48 -7.24 4.52 8.39
CA VAL A 48 -7.07 5.99 8.33
C VAL A 48 -8.24 6.64 7.59
N LEU A 49 -8.66 6.09 6.45
CA LEU A 49 -9.84 6.59 5.72
C LEU A 49 -11.09 6.61 6.62
N THR A 50 -11.33 5.53 7.37
CA THR A 50 -12.48 5.41 8.28
C THR A 50 -12.40 6.41 9.43
N THR A 51 -11.23 6.54 10.07
CA THR A 51 -11.01 7.47 11.19
C THR A 51 -11.25 8.93 10.79
N HIS A 52 -10.94 9.30 9.55
CA HIS A 52 -11.07 10.67 9.06
C HIS A 52 -12.32 10.94 8.22
N ASP A 53 -13.26 9.98 8.14
CA ASP A 53 -14.45 10.05 7.28
C ASP A 53 -14.10 10.43 5.82
N ALA A 54 -13.02 9.83 5.33
CA ALA A 54 -12.52 10.03 3.97
C ALA A 54 -12.86 8.82 3.10
N ARG A 55 -13.17 9.07 1.83
CA ARG A 55 -13.43 8.02 0.83
C ARG A 55 -12.48 8.07 -0.35
N THR A 56 -11.47 8.93 -0.31
CA THR A 56 -10.52 9.13 -1.40
C THR A 56 -9.11 8.95 -0.89
N VAL A 57 -8.36 8.08 -1.56
CA VAL A 57 -6.94 7.88 -1.31
C VAL A 57 -6.12 8.34 -2.51
N ILE A 58 -5.09 9.13 -2.26
CA ILE A 58 -4.11 9.58 -3.26
C ILE A 58 -2.88 8.68 -3.13
N ALA A 59 -2.61 7.87 -4.15
CA ALA A 59 -1.47 6.97 -4.16
C ALA A 59 -0.18 7.70 -4.56
N ASP A 60 0.95 7.32 -3.94
CA ASP A 60 2.26 7.93 -4.20
C ASP A 60 2.89 7.50 -5.53
N ARG A 61 2.58 6.29 -6.00
CA ARG A 61 3.23 5.67 -7.16
C ARG A 61 2.36 4.61 -7.79
N ARG A 62 2.68 4.26 -9.03
CA ARG A 62 2.04 3.17 -9.80
C ARG A 62 1.81 1.88 -8.99
N ALA A 63 2.78 1.46 -8.16
CA ALA A 63 2.69 0.21 -7.42
C ALA A 63 1.65 0.26 -6.29
N SER A 64 1.54 1.38 -5.55
CA SER A 64 0.52 1.54 -4.51
C SER A 64 -0.85 1.78 -5.14
N ALA A 65 -0.93 2.53 -6.24
CA ALA A 65 -2.16 2.71 -7.01
C ALA A 65 -2.75 1.38 -7.47
N ALA A 66 -1.95 0.54 -8.15
CA ALA A 66 -2.39 -0.77 -8.64
C ALA A 66 -2.92 -1.68 -7.53
N LEU A 67 -2.18 -1.74 -6.41
CA LEU A 67 -2.53 -2.52 -5.24
C LEU A 67 -3.85 -2.07 -4.64
N LEU A 68 -3.99 -0.77 -4.37
CA LEU A 68 -5.18 -0.23 -3.72
C LEU A 68 -6.40 -0.32 -4.64
N HIS A 69 -6.25 -0.09 -5.95
CA HIS A 69 -7.34 -0.32 -6.90
C HIS A 69 -7.83 -1.76 -6.88
N TRP A 70 -6.91 -2.74 -6.86
CA TRP A 70 -7.30 -4.15 -6.76
C TRP A 70 -7.98 -4.45 -5.42
N HIS A 71 -7.42 -3.96 -4.31
CA HIS A 71 -7.95 -4.24 -2.98
C HIS A 71 -9.31 -3.59 -2.73
N PHE A 72 -9.54 -2.40 -3.27
CA PHE A 72 -10.76 -1.60 -3.08
C PHE A 72 -11.74 -1.67 -4.25
N HIS A 73 -11.56 -2.59 -5.20
CA HIS A 73 -12.35 -2.68 -6.44
C HIS A 73 -13.86 -2.81 -6.23
N ASP A 74 -14.30 -3.42 -5.13
CA ASP A 74 -15.70 -3.61 -4.76
C ASP A 74 -16.08 -2.80 -3.51
N SER A 75 -15.50 -1.61 -3.37
CA SER A 75 -15.78 -0.70 -2.26
C SER A 75 -16.06 0.72 -2.76
N ASP A 76 -16.55 1.57 -1.86
CA ASP A 76 -16.80 2.98 -2.11
C ASP A 76 -15.55 3.88 -1.97
N ILE A 77 -14.37 3.28 -1.80
CA ILE A 77 -13.10 3.99 -1.73
C ILE A 77 -12.58 4.26 -3.13
N THR A 78 -12.40 5.54 -3.45
CA THR A 78 -11.80 5.99 -4.72
C THR A 78 -10.28 6.09 -4.55
N VAL A 79 -9.54 5.44 -5.45
CA VAL A 79 -8.08 5.55 -5.54
C VAL A 79 -7.74 6.49 -6.69
N LEU A 80 -6.96 7.53 -6.41
CA LEU A 80 -6.50 8.52 -7.38
C LEU A 80 -4.98 8.61 -7.33
N VAL A 81 -4.37 9.12 -8.40
CA VAL A 81 -2.92 9.33 -8.47
C VAL A 81 -2.62 10.81 -8.72
N HIS A 82 -1.78 11.39 -7.87
CA HIS A 82 -1.31 12.75 -8.09
C HIS A 82 -0.22 12.76 -9.15
N ASP A 83 -0.45 13.52 -10.21
CA ASP A 83 0.51 13.82 -11.27
C ASP A 83 1.11 15.20 -10.98
N ASP A 84 2.40 15.23 -10.59
CA ASP A 84 3.11 16.44 -10.17
C ASP A 84 3.60 17.29 -11.36
N ASP A 85 3.89 16.65 -12.50
CA ASP A 85 4.41 17.34 -13.70
C ASP A 85 3.36 17.55 -14.80
N GLY A 86 2.18 16.95 -14.64
CA GLY A 86 1.06 17.06 -15.57
C GLY A 86 1.21 16.20 -16.83
N TYR A 87 2.21 15.30 -16.86
CA TYR A 87 2.44 14.35 -17.94
C TYR A 87 2.36 12.92 -17.41
N PRO A 88 1.24 12.21 -17.67
CA PRO A 88 1.08 10.84 -17.19
C PRO A 88 2.23 9.92 -17.65
N SER A 89 3.04 9.50 -16.69
CA SER A 89 4.15 8.56 -16.88
C SER A 89 3.66 7.10 -16.96
N ASN A 90 2.43 6.85 -16.52
CA ASN A 90 1.81 5.53 -16.51
C ASN A 90 0.28 5.56 -16.62
N HIS A 91 -0.32 4.39 -16.89
CA HIS A 91 -1.76 4.27 -17.13
C HIS A 91 -2.65 4.57 -15.90
N PHE A 92 -2.12 4.53 -14.66
CA PHE A 92 -2.90 4.93 -13.50
C PHE A 92 -3.01 6.44 -13.42
N GLU A 93 -1.93 7.18 -13.68
CA GLU A 93 -1.97 8.64 -13.80
C GLU A 93 -2.91 9.07 -14.93
N ALA A 94 -2.90 8.36 -16.06
CA ALA A 94 -3.76 8.67 -17.20
C ALA A 94 -5.25 8.39 -16.93
N ASN A 95 -5.58 7.27 -16.28
CA ASN A 95 -6.97 6.80 -16.14
C ASN A 95 -7.61 7.14 -14.79
N HIS A 96 -6.80 7.42 -13.77
CA HIS A 96 -7.22 7.74 -12.41
C HIS A 96 -6.51 9.00 -11.89
N PRO A 97 -6.48 10.10 -12.66
CA PRO A 97 -5.83 11.32 -12.23
C PRO A 97 -6.54 11.90 -11.01
N TRP A 98 -5.76 12.33 -10.03
CA TRP A 98 -6.29 13.18 -8.98
C TRP A 98 -6.55 14.58 -9.55
N THR A 99 -7.76 15.09 -9.29
CA THR A 99 -8.16 16.46 -9.61
C THR A 99 -8.72 17.11 -8.34
N PRO A 100 -8.27 18.33 -7.96
CA PRO A 100 -8.77 19.00 -6.76
C PRO A 100 -10.29 19.11 -6.73
N THR A 101 -10.90 18.87 -5.58
CA THR A 101 -12.33 18.99 -5.30
C THR A 101 -12.50 19.62 -3.91
N PRO A 102 -12.95 20.89 -3.83
CA PRO A 102 -13.07 21.59 -2.56
C PRO A 102 -13.90 20.82 -1.52
N GLY A 103 -13.41 20.75 -0.29
CA GLY A 103 -14.03 20.08 0.84
C GLY A 103 -13.87 18.56 0.85
N ARG A 104 -13.18 17.96 -0.13
CA ARG A 104 -12.97 16.51 -0.16
C ARG A 104 -11.99 16.09 0.92
N ARG A 105 -12.44 15.20 1.81
CA ARG A 105 -11.58 14.50 2.78
C ARG A 105 -10.79 13.41 2.06
N THR A 106 -9.48 13.44 2.21
CA THR A 106 -8.58 12.50 1.52
C THR A 106 -7.49 11.97 2.44
N VAL A 107 -6.90 10.85 2.04
CA VAL A 107 -5.68 10.29 2.62
C VAL A 107 -4.64 10.16 1.51
N ALA A 108 -3.47 10.77 1.67
CA ALA A 108 -2.37 10.59 0.73
C ALA A 108 -1.34 9.62 1.30
N LEU A 109 -0.87 8.71 0.44
CA LEU A 109 0.30 7.88 0.71
C LEU A 109 1.55 8.65 0.30
N HIS A 110 2.60 8.54 1.09
CA HIS A 110 3.89 9.13 0.75
C HIS A 110 5.07 8.33 1.32
N ALA A 111 6.23 8.42 0.66
CA ALA A 111 7.43 7.71 1.09
C ALA A 111 8.20 8.43 2.22
N HIS A 112 7.90 9.71 2.44
CA HIS A 112 8.60 10.58 3.39
C HIS A 112 7.68 10.99 4.55
N GLU A 113 8.31 11.34 5.69
CA GLU A 113 7.65 11.79 6.93
C GLU A 113 6.99 13.17 6.81
N THR A 114 7.24 13.87 5.71
CA THR A 114 6.62 15.15 5.40
C THR A 114 5.43 14.93 4.47
N PRO A 115 4.32 15.69 4.64
CA PRO A 115 3.19 15.60 3.73
C PRO A 115 3.61 15.87 2.27
N PRO A 116 2.96 15.23 1.29
CA PRO A 116 3.25 15.50 -0.12
C PRO A 116 2.88 16.93 -0.49
N ALA A 117 3.58 17.50 -1.46
CA ALA A 117 3.46 18.89 -1.89
C ALA A 117 2.19 19.18 -2.73
N ILE A 118 1.04 18.68 -2.31
CA ILE A 118 -0.24 18.89 -2.98
C ILE A 118 -0.85 20.18 -2.43
N GLY A 119 -0.56 21.31 -3.08
CA GLY A 119 -0.84 22.65 -2.55
C GLY A 119 -2.30 23.00 -2.27
N THR A 120 -3.26 22.22 -2.80
CA THR A 120 -4.68 22.41 -2.51
C THR A 120 -5.17 21.63 -1.31
N VAL A 121 -4.36 20.75 -0.71
CA VAL A 121 -4.77 19.94 0.44
C VAL A 121 -4.23 20.56 1.73
N LEU A 122 -5.13 20.82 2.68
CA LEU A 122 -4.78 21.15 4.06
C LEU A 122 -4.58 19.86 4.85
N TRP A 123 -3.32 19.53 5.13
CA TRP A 123 -2.94 18.33 5.87
C TRP A 123 -3.19 18.48 7.37
N ASN A 124 -3.67 17.39 7.99
CA ASN A 124 -3.74 17.28 9.44
C ASN A 124 -2.34 17.11 10.04
N ALA A 125 -2.17 17.50 11.31
CA ALA A 125 -0.90 17.33 12.01
C ALA A 125 -0.59 15.86 12.34
N GLU A 126 -1.61 15.03 12.53
CA GLU A 126 -1.45 13.60 12.79
C GLU A 126 -1.12 12.86 11.49
N THR A 127 -0.12 11.98 11.57
CA THR A 127 0.31 11.13 10.46
C THR A 127 0.32 9.68 10.93
N ALA A 128 -0.25 8.79 10.14
CA ALA A 128 -0.15 7.36 10.37
C ALA A 128 0.98 6.75 9.54
N LEU A 129 1.52 5.62 9.99
CA LEU A 129 2.59 4.89 9.31
C LEU A 129 2.14 3.45 9.08
N SER A 130 2.16 3.01 7.83
CA SER A 130 2.11 1.59 7.48
C SER A 130 3.56 1.08 7.34
N ASP A 131 3.99 0.21 8.25
CA ASP A 131 5.31 -0.42 8.26
C ASP A 131 5.17 -1.94 8.30
N THR A 132 5.46 -2.59 7.17
CA THR A 132 5.52 -4.06 7.09
C THR A 132 6.93 -4.51 6.75
N LYS A 133 7.44 -5.48 7.53
CA LYS A 133 8.69 -6.16 7.20
C LYS A 133 8.52 -7.04 5.95
N ILE A 134 9.25 -6.73 4.89
CA ILE A 134 9.18 -7.47 3.60
C ILE A 134 10.40 -8.37 3.35
N ALA A 135 11.51 -8.13 4.05
CA ALA A 135 12.70 -8.99 4.09
C ALA A 135 13.45 -8.82 5.41
N GLN A 136 14.52 -9.60 5.63
CA GLN A 136 15.31 -9.55 6.87
C GLN A 136 15.73 -8.13 7.27
N ASN A 137 16.24 -7.35 6.32
CA ASN A 137 16.77 -5.99 6.52
C ASN A 137 15.98 -4.93 5.73
N ARG A 138 14.72 -5.20 5.39
CA ARG A 138 13.90 -4.29 4.59
C ARG A 138 12.45 -4.29 5.01
N SER A 139 11.92 -3.10 5.23
CA SER A 139 10.49 -2.83 5.40
C SER A 139 9.94 -2.06 4.22
N ARG A 140 8.63 -2.20 3.98
CA ARG A 140 7.85 -1.21 3.24
C ARG A 140 7.28 -0.24 4.26
N ARG A 141 7.67 1.03 4.12
CA ARG A 141 7.17 2.14 4.93
C ARG A 141 6.45 3.12 4.01
N LEU A 142 5.23 3.45 4.36
CA LEU A 142 4.45 4.51 3.72
C LEU A 142 3.73 5.29 4.80
N TYR A 143 3.89 6.60 4.76
CA TYR A 143 3.18 7.54 5.60
C TYR A 143 1.82 7.83 4.99
N LEU A 144 0.81 7.90 5.84
CA LEU A 144 -0.58 8.18 5.48
C LEU A 144 -0.95 9.51 6.09
N PHE A 145 -1.11 10.51 5.24
CA PHE A 145 -1.47 11.87 5.62
C PHE A 145 -2.95 12.07 5.33
N SER A 146 -3.74 12.35 6.35
CA SER A 146 -5.13 12.76 6.16
C SER A 146 -5.22 14.28 5.97
N GLY A 147 -6.14 14.73 5.13
CA GLY A 147 -6.31 16.14 4.83
C GLY A 147 -7.67 16.46 4.21
N ILE A 148 -7.90 17.74 4.00
CA ILE A 148 -9.10 18.27 3.34
C ILE A 148 -8.65 19.20 2.22
N GLU A 149 -9.20 18.98 1.02
CA GLU A 149 -9.02 19.82 -0.16
C GLU A 149 -9.82 21.13 -0.12
#